data_AF-A0A6A6Z0M1-F1
#
_entry.id   AF-A0A6A6Z0M1-F1
#
_cell.length_a   1.000
_cell.length_b   1.000
_cell.length_c   1.000
_cell.angle_alpha   90.00
_cell.angle_beta   90.00
_cell.angle_gamma   90.00
#
_symmetry.space_group_name_H-M   'P 1'
#
loop_
_entity.id
_entity.type
_entity.pdbx_description
1 polymer ?
#
loop_
_entity_poly.entity_id
_entity_poly.type
_entity_poly.pdbx_seq_one_letter_code
_entity_poly.pdbx_strand_id
1 'polypeptide(L)'
;MRYDPTDAEDIGDAIDMLAPHIHNRLAFCNESDLETYRQICDLEERVEQLCATLDDREDVYEAIKSSNILSSMYEAGQKVRKQLNEGVEMLLGCHEAYDTYLPTGDPIPLSSVSTPYDGPAQDCSICFDSIGRHNGRVIGCNHAFHQDCLQALIDNVTESSNKCPQCRHIICERRARVPGPDEHHFNQRLALEAMHTIYYARLDLTTLRSLYNSIFAEAPPWDWLIPDDAWEDWPHGELDSDDEGGEQGDDEGSDEDDEGDQDDDDDETSSTGSRGTFSDSDVEMEDAF
;
A
#
# COMPACT_ATOMS: atom_id res chain seq x y z
N MET A 1 -13.57 16.16 35.15
CA MET A 1 -12.45 15.42 35.76
C MET A 1 -11.17 16.05 35.25
N ARG A 2 -10.30 16.53 36.15
CA ARG A 2 -8.97 17.04 35.78
C ARG A 2 -8.02 15.86 35.85
N TYR A 3 -7.34 15.57 34.75
CA TYR A 3 -6.28 14.57 34.69
C TYR A 3 -5.11 15.08 35.55
N ASP A 4 -4.71 14.31 36.55
CA ASP A 4 -3.59 14.65 37.44
C ASP A 4 -2.30 14.08 36.83
N PRO A 5 -1.35 14.91 36.37
CA PRO A 5 -0.15 14.43 35.67
C PRO A 5 0.87 13.72 36.57
N THR A 6 0.62 13.60 37.88
CA THR A 6 1.54 12.94 38.83
C THR A 6 1.36 11.42 38.93
N ASP A 7 0.37 10.83 38.26
CA ASP A 7 0.13 9.37 38.26
C ASP A 7 0.94 8.60 37.18
N ALA A 8 1.99 9.21 36.61
CA ALA A 8 2.77 8.64 35.50
C ALA A 8 4.02 7.84 35.91
N GLU A 9 4.28 7.63 37.20
CA GLU A 9 5.59 7.13 37.70
C GLU A 9 5.70 5.60 37.92
N ASP A 10 4.78 4.78 37.39
CA ASP A 10 4.91 3.31 37.47
C ASP A 10 4.65 2.64 36.10
N ILE A 11 5.38 3.07 35.08
CA ILE A 11 5.57 2.28 33.86
C ILE A 11 6.59 1.20 34.22
N GLY A 12 6.15 0.20 34.99
CA GLY A 12 6.96 -0.96 35.34
C GLY A 12 7.57 -1.58 34.10
N ASP A 13 8.83 -2.03 34.22
CA ASP A 13 9.64 -2.65 33.17
C ASP A 13 8.78 -3.33 32.10
N ALA A 14 8.55 -2.62 30.99
CA ALA A 14 7.79 -3.14 29.88
C ALA A 14 8.59 -4.32 29.33
N ILE A 15 8.21 -5.54 29.72
CA ILE A 15 8.82 -6.77 29.23
C ILE A 15 8.65 -6.74 27.72
N ASP A 16 9.77 -6.63 27.00
CA ASP A 16 9.79 -6.77 25.56
C ASP A 16 9.39 -8.21 25.22
N MET A 17 8.08 -8.41 25.02
CA MET A 17 7.51 -9.72 24.70
C MET A 17 7.98 -10.22 23.33
N LEU A 18 8.62 -9.37 22.51
CA LEU A 18 9.18 -9.75 21.21
C LEU A 18 10.61 -10.26 21.31
N ALA A 19 11.40 -9.78 22.27
CA ALA A 19 12.82 -10.12 22.39
C ALA A 19 13.12 -11.64 22.30
N PRO A 20 12.34 -12.56 22.92
CA PRO A 20 12.59 -13.99 22.80
C PRO A 20 12.30 -14.58 21.41
N HIS A 21 11.47 -13.90 20.61
CA HIS A 21 10.94 -14.43 19.35
C HIS A 21 11.57 -13.79 18.10
N ILE A 22 12.17 -12.59 18.23
CA ILE A 22 12.80 -11.86 17.11
C ILE A 22 13.83 -12.73 16.37
N HIS A 23 14.63 -13.51 17.09
CA HIS A 23 15.69 -14.34 16.50
C HIS A 23 15.25 -15.77 16.17
N ASN A 24 14.00 -16.14 16.48
CA ASN A 24 13.50 -17.48 16.21
C ASN A 24 12.59 -17.47 14.98
N ARG A 25 13.15 -17.80 13.80
CA ARG A 25 12.39 -17.94 12.56
C ARG A 25 11.22 -18.93 12.70
N LEU A 26 11.29 -19.91 13.62
CA LEU A 26 10.23 -20.90 13.81
C LEU A 26 9.09 -20.44 14.73
N ALA A 27 9.18 -19.26 15.36
CA ALA A 27 8.21 -18.85 16.38
C ALA A 27 6.78 -18.67 15.82
N PHE A 28 6.64 -18.14 14.60
CA PHE A 28 5.36 -17.80 13.97
C PHE A 28 5.28 -18.17 12.49
N CYS A 29 6.32 -18.83 11.97
CA CYS A 29 6.47 -19.14 10.56
C CYS A 29 5.64 -20.37 10.19
N ASN A 30 4.91 -20.30 9.08
CA ASN A 30 4.25 -21.46 8.51
C ASN A 30 5.26 -22.29 7.68
N GLU A 31 4.89 -23.52 7.28
CA GLU A 31 5.79 -24.40 6.51
C GLU A 31 6.13 -23.82 5.12
N SER A 32 5.18 -23.10 4.50
CA SER A 32 5.39 -22.45 3.20
C SER A 32 6.49 -21.38 3.27
N ASP A 33 6.58 -20.69 4.39
CA ASP A 33 7.57 -19.65 4.62
C ASP A 33 8.96 -20.24 4.81
N LEU A 34 9.06 -21.37 5.53
CA LEU A 34 10.32 -22.12 5.64
C LEU A 34 10.77 -22.68 4.30
N GLU A 35 9.84 -23.14 3.47
CA GLU A 35 10.17 -23.66 2.15
C GLU A 35 10.73 -22.55 1.23
N THR A 36 10.17 -21.35 1.31
CA THR A 36 10.69 -20.19 0.57
C THR A 36 12.11 -19.85 1.00
N TYR A 37 12.39 -19.87 2.30
CA TYR A 37 13.73 -19.68 2.84
C TYR A 37 14.73 -20.75 2.37
N ARG A 38 14.35 -22.04 2.48
CA ARG A 38 15.20 -23.15 2.01
C ARG A 38 15.52 -23.00 0.53
N GLN A 39 14.51 -22.64 -0.29
CA GLN A 39 14.69 -22.38 -1.72
C GLN A 39 15.72 -21.26 -1.97
N ILE A 40 15.73 -20.20 -1.16
CA ILE A 40 16.72 -19.10 -1.28
C ILE A 40 18.12 -19.58 -0.89
N CYS A 41 18.27 -20.32 0.22
CA CYS A 41 19.56 -20.88 0.61
C CYS A 41 20.13 -21.82 -0.46
N ASP A 42 19.29 -22.68 -1.05
CA ASP A 42 19.68 -23.59 -2.13
C ASP A 42 20.13 -22.80 -3.38
N LEU A 43 19.53 -21.64 -3.65
CA LEU A 43 19.95 -20.76 -4.75
C LEU A 43 21.31 -20.11 -4.48
N GLU A 44 21.55 -19.63 -3.26
CA GLU A 44 22.85 -19.08 -2.85
C GLU A 44 23.97 -20.12 -2.99
N GLU A 45 23.75 -21.32 -2.46
CA GLU A 45 24.73 -22.41 -2.53
C GLU A 45 25.05 -22.77 -4.00
N ARG A 46 24.04 -22.85 -4.86
CA ARG A 46 24.24 -23.16 -6.28
C ARG A 46 25.04 -22.08 -7.02
N VAL A 47 24.78 -20.81 -6.74
CA VAL A 47 25.54 -19.70 -7.34
C VAL A 47 26.98 -19.71 -6.82
N GLU A 48 27.18 -19.93 -5.52
CA GLU A 48 28.53 -20.06 -4.93
C GLU A 48 29.31 -21.22 -5.57
N GLN A 49 28.67 -22.38 -5.76
CA GLN A 49 29.28 -23.53 -6.43
C GLN A 49 29.69 -23.24 -7.88
N LEU A 50 28.87 -22.50 -8.64
CA LEU A 50 29.21 -22.09 -10.00
C LEU A 50 30.40 -21.12 -9.99
N CYS A 51 30.39 -20.11 -9.13
CA CYS A 51 31.49 -19.16 -8.97
C CYS A 51 32.80 -19.83 -8.52
N ALA A 52 32.72 -20.92 -7.75
CA ALA A 52 33.89 -21.68 -7.32
C ALA A 52 34.43 -22.64 -8.41
N THR A 53 33.60 -23.02 -9.37
CA THR A 53 33.95 -23.98 -10.43
C THR A 53 34.47 -23.31 -11.70
N LEU A 54 33.99 -22.10 -11.97
CA LEU A 54 34.28 -21.34 -13.20
C LEU A 54 35.11 -20.11 -12.83
N ASP A 55 36.28 -19.97 -13.45
CA ASP A 55 37.21 -18.87 -13.18
C ASP A 55 36.81 -17.58 -13.91
N ASP A 56 36.04 -17.69 -15.00
CA ASP A 56 35.58 -16.57 -15.81
C ASP A 56 34.13 -16.18 -15.48
N ARG A 57 33.89 -14.88 -15.37
CA ARG A 57 32.58 -14.33 -14.99
C ARG A 57 31.53 -14.53 -16.09
N GLU A 58 31.93 -14.49 -17.35
CA GLU A 58 31.04 -14.72 -18.50
C GLU A 58 30.59 -16.19 -18.54
N ASP A 59 31.49 -17.12 -18.24
CA ASP A 59 31.16 -18.55 -18.09
C ASP A 59 30.16 -18.79 -16.96
N VAL A 60 30.33 -18.13 -15.80
CA VAL A 60 29.37 -18.19 -14.68
C VAL A 60 28.01 -17.68 -15.12
N TYR A 61 27.97 -16.55 -15.83
CA TYR A 61 26.72 -15.95 -16.31
C TYR A 61 25.98 -16.87 -17.28
N GLU A 62 26.68 -17.43 -18.28
CA GLU A 62 26.09 -18.36 -19.24
C GLU A 62 25.63 -19.67 -18.57
N ALA A 63 26.36 -20.15 -17.56
CA ALA A 63 25.93 -21.29 -16.74
C ALA A 63 24.64 -20.98 -15.96
N ILE A 64 24.53 -19.77 -15.40
CA ILE A 64 23.32 -19.33 -14.68
C ILE A 64 22.14 -19.20 -15.64
N LYS A 65 22.33 -18.57 -16.81
CA LYS A 65 21.31 -18.36 -17.84
C LYS A 65 20.80 -19.67 -18.43
N SER A 66 21.68 -20.64 -18.65
CA SER A 66 21.33 -21.97 -19.15
C SER A 66 20.72 -22.89 -18.07
N SER A 67 20.84 -22.51 -16.80
CA SER A 67 20.21 -23.21 -15.67
C SER A 67 18.80 -22.67 -15.36
N ASN A 68 18.13 -23.28 -14.39
CA ASN A 68 16.87 -22.76 -13.84
C ASN A 68 17.05 -21.75 -12.69
N ILE A 69 18.26 -21.26 -12.41
CA ILE A 69 18.53 -20.37 -11.26
C ILE A 69 17.70 -19.09 -11.34
N LEU A 70 17.67 -18.41 -12.49
CA LEU A 70 16.94 -17.14 -12.64
C LEU A 70 15.43 -17.32 -12.45
N SER A 71 14.86 -18.38 -13.05
CA SER A 71 13.44 -18.73 -12.88
C SER A 71 13.12 -19.06 -11.42
N SER A 72 13.95 -19.86 -10.76
CA SER A 72 13.78 -20.19 -9.33
C SER A 72 13.95 -18.97 -8.42
N MET A 73 14.85 -18.03 -8.73
CA MET A 73 14.98 -16.76 -8.01
C MET A 73 13.71 -15.91 -8.15
N TYR A 74 13.14 -15.84 -9.35
CA TYR A 74 11.89 -15.13 -9.57
C TYR A 74 10.74 -15.73 -8.77
N GLU A 75 10.55 -17.06 -8.83
CA GLU A 75 9.53 -17.75 -8.06
C GLU A 75 9.67 -17.52 -6.55
N ALA A 76 10.91 -17.61 -6.03
CA ALA A 76 11.19 -17.30 -4.63
C ALA A 76 10.84 -15.85 -4.30
N GLY A 77 11.20 -14.90 -5.17
CA GLY A 77 10.84 -13.49 -5.03
C GLY A 77 9.33 -13.22 -5.00
N GLN A 78 8.55 -13.91 -5.85
CA GLN A 78 7.08 -13.83 -5.83
C GLN A 78 6.50 -14.35 -4.51
N LYS A 79 7.03 -15.45 -3.97
CA LYS A 79 6.63 -15.98 -2.65
C LYS A 79 6.96 -14.99 -1.52
N VAL A 80 8.17 -14.41 -1.52
CA VAL A 80 8.57 -13.39 -0.54
C VAL A 80 7.67 -12.15 -0.61
N ARG A 81 7.32 -11.70 -1.82
CA ARG A 81 6.39 -10.58 -1.99
C ARG A 81 5.00 -10.91 -1.45
N LYS A 82 4.49 -12.11 -1.73
CA LYS A 82 3.22 -12.58 -1.18
C LYS A 82 3.24 -12.57 0.36
N GLN A 83 4.32 -13.06 0.99
CA GLN A 83 4.49 -13.02 2.44
C GLN A 83 4.49 -11.60 3.01
N LEU A 84 5.17 -10.66 2.34
CA LEU A 84 5.16 -9.25 2.75
C LEU A 84 3.74 -8.68 2.73
N ASN A 85 2.98 -8.96 1.67
CA ASN A 85 1.60 -8.51 1.56
C ASN A 85 0.71 -9.14 2.64
N GLU A 86 0.81 -10.45 2.86
CA GLU A 86 0.08 -11.16 3.92
C GLU A 86 0.42 -10.59 5.30
N GLY A 87 1.70 -10.30 5.57
CA GLY A 87 2.14 -9.63 6.79
C GLY A 87 1.53 -8.24 6.97
N VAL A 88 1.50 -7.43 5.91
CA VAL A 88 0.87 -6.08 5.95
C VAL A 88 -0.64 -6.19 6.17
N GLU A 89 -1.32 -7.11 5.49
CA GLU A 89 -2.75 -7.37 5.68
C GLU A 89 -3.06 -7.80 7.12
N MET A 90 -2.25 -8.69 7.70
CA MET A 90 -2.38 -9.08 9.10
C MET A 90 -2.21 -7.88 10.04
N LEU A 91 -1.20 -7.02 9.82
CA LEU A 91 -1.02 -5.79 10.61
C LEU A 91 -2.23 -4.85 10.53
N LEU A 92 -2.77 -4.65 9.33
CA LEU A 92 -3.97 -3.84 9.14
C LEU A 92 -5.19 -4.46 9.87
N GLY A 93 -5.27 -5.79 9.89
CA GLY A 93 -6.29 -6.54 10.63
C GLY A 93 -6.11 -6.57 12.15
N CYS A 94 -4.95 -6.16 12.69
CA CYS A 94 -4.72 -6.11 14.15
C CYS A 94 -5.59 -5.06 14.84
N HIS A 95 -6.02 -4.06 14.08
CA HIS A 95 -7.10 -3.18 14.47
C HIS A 95 -8.39 -3.79 13.94
N GLU A 96 -9.06 -4.58 14.77
CA GLU A 96 -10.47 -4.91 14.54
C GLU A 96 -11.25 -3.59 14.62
N ALA A 97 -11.38 -2.90 13.49
CA ALA A 97 -12.17 -1.69 13.34
C ALA A 97 -13.66 -2.05 13.36
N TYR A 98 -14.12 -2.68 14.43
CA TYR A 98 -15.51 -2.49 14.82
C TYR A 98 -15.66 -1.03 15.22
N ASP A 99 -16.83 -0.46 14.94
CA ASP A 99 -17.21 0.88 15.41
C ASP A 99 -17.17 0.88 16.96
N THR A 100 -15.96 1.05 17.50
CA THR A 100 -15.58 1.15 18.92
C THR A 100 -16.07 2.45 19.52
N TYR A 101 -17.05 3.07 18.89
CA TYR A 101 -17.61 4.33 19.27
C TYR A 101 -19.11 4.13 19.39
N LEU A 102 -19.64 4.43 20.56
CA LEU A 102 -21.08 4.53 20.71
C LEU A 102 -21.49 5.99 20.51
N PRO A 103 -22.59 6.24 19.80
CA PRO A 103 -23.10 7.60 19.70
C PRO A 103 -23.55 8.07 21.08
N THR A 104 -23.26 9.33 21.39
CA THR A 104 -23.72 9.96 22.62
C THR A 104 -24.84 10.97 22.37
N GLY A 105 -25.61 11.22 23.43
CA GLY A 105 -26.77 12.11 23.38
C GLY A 105 -27.99 11.46 22.73
N ASP A 106 -29.04 12.26 22.56
CA ASP A 106 -30.27 11.82 21.94
C ASP A 106 -30.09 11.58 20.42
N PRO A 107 -30.86 10.67 19.80
CA PRO A 107 -30.89 10.50 18.35
C PRO A 107 -31.21 11.81 17.62
N ILE A 108 -30.65 12.00 16.42
CA ILE A 108 -30.91 13.22 15.64
C ILE A 108 -32.34 13.13 15.10
N PRO A 109 -33.22 14.10 15.40
CA PRO A 109 -34.59 14.05 14.91
C PRO A 109 -34.60 14.21 13.40
N LEU A 110 -35.10 13.21 12.66
CA LEU A 110 -35.12 13.20 11.20
C LEU A 110 -35.77 14.43 10.55
N SER A 111 -36.76 14.99 11.23
CA SER A 111 -37.46 16.22 10.82
C SER A 111 -36.59 17.46 10.82
N SER A 112 -35.45 17.45 11.52
CA SER A 112 -34.49 18.55 11.52
C SER A 112 -33.58 18.57 10.29
N VAL A 113 -33.44 17.43 9.60
CA VAL A 113 -32.47 17.25 8.49
C VAL A 113 -33.14 16.88 7.16
N SER A 114 -34.44 16.57 7.17
CA SER A 114 -35.15 16.09 5.98
C SER A 114 -36.62 16.47 5.96
N THR A 115 -37.20 16.43 4.77
CA THR A 115 -38.65 16.59 4.53
C THR A 115 -39.23 15.32 3.87
N PRO A 116 -40.56 15.08 3.94
CA PRO A 116 -41.19 13.98 3.19
C PRO A 116 -40.89 14.06 1.69
N TYR A 117 -40.65 12.90 1.07
CA TYR A 117 -40.39 12.81 -0.36
C TYR A 117 -41.69 12.52 -1.13
N ASP A 118 -42.11 13.48 -1.97
CA ASP A 118 -43.32 13.38 -2.81
C ASP A 118 -43.01 13.18 -4.31
N GLY A 119 -41.76 12.88 -4.65
CA GLY A 119 -41.30 12.74 -6.04
C GLY A 119 -41.62 11.39 -6.70
N PRO A 120 -41.12 11.16 -7.93
CA PRO A 120 -41.24 9.87 -8.62
C PRO A 120 -40.50 8.76 -7.88
N ALA A 121 -40.80 7.49 -8.17
CA ALA A 121 -40.04 6.37 -7.60
C ALA A 121 -38.56 6.48 -8.00
N GLN A 122 -37.66 6.36 -7.03
CA GLN A 122 -36.22 6.30 -7.21
C GLN A 122 -35.63 5.34 -6.17
N ASP A 123 -34.42 4.84 -6.39
CA ASP A 123 -33.84 3.83 -5.51
C ASP A 123 -33.02 4.47 -4.38
N CYS A 124 -33.16 3.90 -3.17
CA CYS A 124 -32.41 4.32 -2.01
C CYS A 124 -30.97 3.85 -2.13
N SER A 125 -30.00 4.77 -2.22
CA SER A 125 -28.58 4.41 -2.35
C SER A 125 -27.96 3.76 -1.11
N ILE A 126 -28.72 3.60 -0.02
CA ILE A 126 -28.26 2.91 1.20
C ILE A 126 -28.60 1.42 1.15
N CYS A 127 -29.85 1.06 0.83
CA CYS A 127 -30.31 -0.35 0.79
C CYS A 127 -30.55 -0.88 -0.62
N PHE A 128 -30.47 -0.03 -1.65
CA PHE A 128 -30.75 -0.32 -3.06
C PHE A 128 -32.20 -0.72 -3.39
N ASP A 129 -33.15 -0.51 -2.48
CA ASP A 129 -34.57 -0.72 -2.73
C ASP A 129 -35.29 0.56 -3.18
N SER A 130 -36.41 0.40 -3.90
CA SER A 130 -37.22 1.53 -4.39
C SER A 130 -37.86 2.31 -3.24
N ILE A 131 -37.81 3.64 -3.32
CA ILE A 131 -38.38 4.57 -2.34
C ILE A 131 -39.87 4.76 -2.66
N GLY A 132 -40.72 4.31 -1.74
CA GLY A 132 -42.15 4.53 -1.81
C GLY A 132 -42.54 5.93 -1.33
N ARG A 133 -43.75 6.38 -1.72
CA ARG A 133 -44.30 7.69 -1.33
C ARG A 133 -44.47 7.87 0.18
N HIS A 134 -44.58 6.79 0.95
CA HIS A 134 -44.90 6.85 2.38
C HIS A 134 -43.69 6.75 3.31
N ASN A 135 -42.55 6.32 2.79
CA ASN A 135 -41.34 6.11 3.58
C ASN A 135 -40.12 6.87 3.06
N GLY A 136 -40.27 7.69 2.01
CA GLY A 136 -39.19 8.50 1.48
C GLY A 136 -38.96 9.81 2.24
N ARG A 137 -37.68 10.16 2.39
CA ARG A 137 -37.21 11.44 2.94
C ARG A 137 -36.23 12.07 1.99
N VAL A 138 -36.32 13.38 1.79
CA VAL A 138 -35.37 14.17 1.01
C VAL A 138 -34.57 15.09 1.91
N ILE A 139 -33.25 15.13 1.73
CA ILE A 139 -32.32 15.98 2.49
C ILE A 139 -31.99 17.27 1.72
N GLY A 140 -31.25 18.19 2.33
CA GLY A 140 -30.94 19.51 1.75
C GLY A 140 -30.29 19.52 0.36
N CYS A 141 -29.65 18.41 -0.06
CA CYS A 141 -29.07 18.25 -1.38
C CYS A 141 -30.01 17.58 -2.42
N ASN A 142 -31.30 17.46 -2.13
CA ASN A 142 -32.34 16.85 -2.99
C ASN A 142 -32.21 15.35 -3.29
N HIS A 143 -31.30 14.64 -2.63
CA HIS A 143 -31.25 13.18 -2.66
C HIS A 143 -32.27 12.60 -1.69
N ALA A 144 -32.91 11.48 -2.06
CA ALA A 144 -33.88 10.82 -1.20
C ALA A 144 -33.44 9.43 -0.75
N PHE A 145 -33.94 9.05 0.42
CA PHE A 145 -33.64 7.81 1.12
C PHE A 145 -34.90 7.30 1.81
N HIS A 146 -34.96 6.02 2.17
CA HIS A 146 -35.96 5.58 3.13
C HIS A 146 -35.73 6.25 4.49
N GLN A 147 -36.80 6.57 5.20
CA GLN A 147 -36.78 7.15 6.53
C GLN A 147 -35.87 6.36 7.49
N ASP A 148 -36.02 5.04 7.53
CA ASP A 148 -35.25 4.20 8.45
C ASP A 148 -33.77 4.13 8.05
N CYS A 149 -33.48 4.12 6.74
CA CYS A 149 -32.11 4.14 6.22
C CYS A 149 -31.42 5.47 6.54
N LEU A 150 -32.11 6.59 6.36
CA LEU A 150 -31.56 7.91 6.68
C LEU A 150 -31.36 8.09 8.19
N GLN A 151 -32.31 7.63 9.01
CA GLN A 151 -32.17 7.66 10.47
C GLN A 151 -30.97 6.82 10.93
N ALA A 152 -30.85 5.59 10.43
CA ALA A 152 -29.70 4.73 10.73
C ALA A 152 -28.38 5.35 10.28
N LEU A 153 -28.35 6.01 9.12
CA LEU A 153 -27.18 6.73 8.64
C LEU A 153 -26.76 7.84 9.60
N ILE A 154 -27.66 8.78 9.91
CA ILE A 154 -27.31 9.97 10.72
C ILE A 154 -27.09 9.66 12.21
N ASP A 155 -27.69 8.59 12.72
CA ASP A 155 -27.49 8.16 14.11
C ASP A 155 -26.19 7.38 14.32
N ASN A 156 -25.54 6.93 13.25
CA ASN A 156 -24.27 6.21 13.30
C ASN A 156 -23.09 7.14 13.65
N VAL A 157 -21.97 6.55 14.08
CA VAL A 157 -20.74 7.23 14.52
C VAL A 157 -19.59 7.16 13.52
N THR A 158 -19.81 6.50 12.37
CA THR A 158 -18.82 6.40 11.30
C THR A 158 -18.44 7.78 10.78
N GLU A 159 -17.26 7.91 10.17
CA GLU A 159 -16.81 9.20 9.66
C GLU A 159 -17.72 9.78 8.56
N SER A 160 -18.48 8.93 7.87
CA SER A 160 -19.40 9.31 6.79
C SER A 160 -20.86 9.43 7.24
N SER A 161 -21.19 9.16 8.51
CA SER A 161 -22.57 9.12 9.00
C SER A 161 -23.35 10.43 8.83
N ASN A 162 -22.65 11.56 8.80
CA ASN A 162 -23.25 12.88 8.63
C ASN A 162 -23.23 13.41 7.19
N LYS A 163 -22.89 12.57 6.21
CA LYS A 163 -22.75 12.97 4.80
C LYS A 163 -23.69 12.17 3.89
N CYS A 164 -24.21 12.81 2.86
CA CYS A 164 -25.00 12.17 1.82
C CYS A 164 -24.17 11.08 1.10
N PRO A 165 -24.64 9.83 0.99
CA PRO A 165 -23.95 8.76 0.26
C PRO A 165 -23.73 9.06 -1.24
N GLN A 166 -24.59 9.89 -1.85
CA GLN A 166 -24.53 10.17 -3.30
C GLN A 166 -23.60 11.34 -3.64
N CYS A 167 -23.66 12.45 -2.90
CA CYS A 167 -22.88 13.66 -3.23
C CYS A 167 -22.00 14.19 -2.09
N ARG A 168 -21.93 13.49 -0.96
CA ARG A 168 -21.14 13.85 0.22
C ARG A 168 -21.50 15.19 0.89
N HIS A 169 -22.64 15.79 0.52
CA HIS A 169 -23.19 16.96 1.20
C HIS A 169 -23.40 16.68 2.70
N ILE A 170 -23.04 17.63 3.56
CA ILE A 170 -23.17 17.50 5.01
C ILE A 170 -24.67 17.61 5.39
N ILE A 171 -25.22 16.55 5.97
CA ILE A 171 -26.64 16.45 6.35
C ILE A 171 -26.87 17.13 7.70
N CYS A 172 -25.96 16.91 8.65
CA CYS A 172 -26.03 17.41 10.01
C CYS A 172 -24.64 17.55 10.65
N GLU A 173 -24.59 18.15 11.84
CA GLU A 173 -23.40 18.07 12.67
C GLU A 173 -23.12 16.59 13.03
N ARG A 174 -21.83 16.23 13.09
CA ARG A 174 -21.42 14.89 13.45
C ARG A 174 -21.76 14.64 14.93
N ARG A 175 -22.42 13.51 15.23
CA ARG A 175 -22.72 13.14 16.62
C ARG A 175 -21.43 13.03 17.42
N ALA A 176 -21.48 13.51 18.66
CA ALA A 176 -20.45 13.23 19.63
C ALA A 176 -20.42 11.72 19.90
N ARG A 177 -19.21 11.17 20.05
CA ARG A 177 -18.99 9.75 20.26
C ARG A 177 -18.14 9.53 21.50
N VAL A 178 -18.41 8.45 22.21
CA VAL A 178 -17.55 7.96 23.30
C VAL A 178 -16.96 6.63 22.88
N PRO A 179 -15.74 6.30 23.35
CA PRO A 179 -15.26 4.93 23.28
C PRO A 179 -16.34 3.99 23.80
N GLY A 180 -16.68 2.98 23.00
CA GLY A 180 -17.61 1.93 23.34
C GLY A 180 -17.06 1.10 24.50
N PRO A 181 -17.93 0.31 25.15
CA PRO A 181 -17.54 -0.57 26.25
C PRO A 181 -16.62 -1.71 25.79
N ASP A 182 -16.64 -2.03 24.51
CA ASP A 182 -15.75 -3.01 23.90
C ASP A 182 -14.40 -2.33 23.68
N GLU A 183 -13.40 -2.77 24.46
CA GLU A 183 -12.02 -2.34 24.38
C GLU A 183 -11.56 -2.40 22.92
N HIS A 184 -10.73 -1.44 22.50
CA HIS A 184 -9.94 -1.60 21.28
C HIS A 184 -9.10 -2.87 21.45
N HIS A 185 -9.63 -4.01 21.00
CA HIS A 185 -8.91 -5.27 21.02
C HIS A 185 -7.85 -5.18 19.93
N PHE A 186 -6.75 -4.51 20.26
CA PHE A 186 -5.52 -4.68 19.54
C PHE A 186 -5.15 -6.15 19.67
N ASN A 187 -5.27 -6.89 18.58
CA ASN A 187 -4.90 -8.29 18.57
C ASN A 187 -3.38 -8.38 18.62
N GLN A 188 -2.83 -8.28 19.83
CA GLN A 188 -1.38 -8.22 20.05
C GLN A 188 -0.69 -9.41 19.41
N ARG A 189 -1.26 -10.62 19.55
CA ARG A 189 -0.71 -11.83 18.95
C ARG A 189 -0.62 -11.72 17.43
N LEU A 190 -1.70 -11.32 16.76
CA LEU A 190 -1.71 -11.14 15.31
C LEU A 190 -0.67 -10.10 14.87
N ALA A 191 -0.48 -9.04 15.67
CA ALA A 191 0.54 -8.03 15.38
C ALA A 191 1.95 -8.59 15.46
N LEU A 192 2.25 -9.43 16.46
CA LEU A 192 3.56 -10.09 16.56
C LEU A 192 3.78 -11.05 15.40
N GLU A 193 2.77 -11.85 15.04
CA GLU A 193 2.82 -12.76 13.89
C GLU A 193 3.08 -11.97 12.59
N ALA A 194 2.37 -10.87 12.39
CA ALA A 194 2.52 -10.00 11.23
C ALA A 194 3.89 -9.32 11.14
N MET A 195 4.38 -8.75 12.24
CA MET A 195 5.72 -8.15 12.31
C MET A 195 6.81 -9.18 12.02
N HIS A 196 6.65 -10.41 12.53
CA HIS A 196 7.59 -11.51 12.31
C HIS A 196 7.63 -11.93 10.84
N THR A 197 6.46 -12.14 10.21
CA THR A 197 6.36 -12.45 8.77
C THR A 197 7.03 -11.35 7.92
N ILE A 198 6.73 -10.08 8.19
CA ILE A 198 7.35 -8.95 7.45
C ILE A 198 8.87 -8.94 7.64
N TYR A 199 9.35 -9.12 8.87
CA TYR A 199 10.78 -9.10 9.17
C TYR A 199 11.54 -10.17 8.38
N TYR A 200 11.08 -11.43 8.42
CA TYR A 200 11.77 -12.51 7.71
C TYR A 200 11.63 -12.41 6.19
N ALA A 201 10.46 -12.01 5.68
CA ALA A 201 10.32 -11.76 4.24
C ALA A 201 11.23 -10.62 3.76
N ARG A 202 11.48 -9.58 4.58
CA ARG A 202 12.47 -8.53 4.27
C ARG A 202 13.91 -9.06 4.27
N LEU A 203 14.27 -9.95 5.18
CA LEU A 203 15.57 -10.60 5.18
C LEU A 203 15.75 -11.43 3.91
N ASP A 204 14.76 -12.26 3.58
CA ASP A 204 14.76 -13.11 2.39
C ASP A 204 14.85 -12.29 1.09
N LEU A 205 14.13 -11.16 1.03
CA LEU A 205 14.26 -10.21 -0.07
C LEU A 205 15.67 -9.60 -0.15
N THR A 206 16.29 -9.28 0.99
CA THR A 206 17.66 -8.74 1.03
C THR A 206 18.65 -9.77 0.50
N THR A 207 18.48 -11.03 0.87
CA THR A 207 19.28 -12.15 0.35
C THR A 207 19.12 -12.29 -1.17
N LEU A 208 17.89 -12.30 -1.68
CA LEU A 208 17.64 -12.35 -3.13
C LEU A 208 18.28 -11.17 -3.89
N ARG A 209 18.22 -9.96 -3.32
CA ARG A 209 18.88 -8.78 -3.91
C ARG A 209 20.40 -8.91 -3.93
N SER A 210 20.99 -9.45 -2.86
CA SER A 210 22.43 -9.74 -2.80
C SER A 210 22.82 -10.77 -3.86
N LEU A 211 22.02 -11.83 -4.00
CA LEU A 211 22.23 -12.86 -5.00
C LEU A 211 22.19 -12.29 -6.42
N TYR A 212 21.18 -11.48 -6.74
CA TYR A 212 21.12 -10.79 -8.04
C TYR A 212 22.33 -9.90 -8.29
N ASN A 213 22.72 -9.08 -7.31
CA ASN A 213 23.90 -8.23 -7.44
C ASN A 213 25.17 -9.06 -7.65
N SER A 214 25.28 -10.26 -7.07
CA SER A 214 26.43 -11.15 -7.33
C SER A 214 26.47 -11.68 -8.77
N ILE A 215 25.31 -11.87 -9.40
CA ILE A 215 25.18 -12.40 -10.76
C ILE A 215 25.42 -11.29 -11.79
N PHE A 216 24.73 -10.16 -11.63
CA PHE A 216 24.69 -9.08 -12.62
C PHE A 216 25.70 -7.95 -12.33
N ALA A 217 26.27 -7.88 -11.12
CA ALA A 217 27.02 -6.72 -10.58
C ALA A 217 26.26 -5.39 -10.65
N GLU A 218 24.94 -5.47 -10.66
CA GLU A 218 24.04 -4.34 -10.68
C GLU A 218 22.94 -4.54 -9.64
N ALA A 219 22.37 -3.43 -9.19
CA ALA A 219 21.22 -3.49 -8.31
C ALA A 219 19.99 -3.99 -9.10
N PRO A 220 19.11 -4.81 -8.46
CA PRO A 220 17.76 -5.07 -8.95
C PRO A 220 17.09 -3.81 -9.51
N PRO A 221 16.42 -3.85 -10.67
CA PRO A 221 15.46 -2.80 -10.98
C PRO A 221 14.33 -2.84 -9.94
N TRP A 222 13.73 -1.68 -9.65
CA TRP A 222 12.77 -1.53 -8.55
C TRP A 222 11.49 -2.35 -8.74
N ASP A 223 11.21 -2.72 -9.99
CA ASP A 223 10.03 -3.42 -10.48
C ASP A 223 10.26 -4.91 -10.79
N TRP A 224 11.45 -5.49 -10.55
CA TRP A 224 11.73 -6.90 -10.89
C TRP A 224 10.64 -7.86 -10.36
N LEU A 225 10.10 -7.61 -9.17
CA LEU A 225 9.07 -8.48 -8.57
C LEU A 225 7.63 -8.09 -8.89
N ILE A 226 7.38 -7.14 -9.80
CA ILE A 226 6.04 -6.81 -10.28
C ILE A 226 5.54 -7.96 -11.18
N PRO A 227 4.30 -8.45 -11.04
CA PRO A 227 3.83 -9.67 -11.67
C PRO A 227 3.31 -9.42 -13.09
N ASP A 228 3.39 -8.19 -13.59
CA ASP A 228 3.09 -7.89 -14.98
C ASP A 228 4.12 -8.60 -15.85
N ASP A 229 3.69 -9.06 -17.03
CA ASP A 229 4.32 -10.06 -17.93
C ASP A 229 5.79 -9.82 -18.37
N ALA A 230 6.51 -8.88 -17.74
CA ALA A 230 7.88 -8.44 -17.99
C ALA A 230 8.96 -9.53 -17.88
N TRP A 231 8.65 -10.75 -17.45
CA TRP A 231 9.59 -11.88 -17.53
C TRP A 231 9.57 -12.58 -18.88
N GLU A 232 8.49 -12.49 -19.66
CA GLU A 232 8.49 -12.96 -21.05
C GLU A 232 9.31 -12.02 -21.95
N ASP A 233 9.40 -10.74 -21.57
CA ASP A 233 10.21 -9.70 -22.23
C ASP A 233 11.57 -9.44 -21.54
N TRP A 234 11.97 -10.27 -20.57
CA TRP A 234 13.32 -10.20 -20.00
C TRP A 234 14.30 -10.29 -21.16
N PRO A 235 15.31 -9.40 -21.27
CA PRO A 235 16.14 -9.31 -22.46
C PRO A 235 16.79 -10.67 -22.71
N HIS A 236 16.21 -11.43 -23.64
CA HIS A 236 16.75 -12.67 -24.17
C HIS A 236 17.91 -12.32 -25.12
N GLY A 237 18.81 -11.42 -24.69
CA GLY A 237 20.03 -11.07 -25.41
C GLY A 237 19.85 -10.88 -26.91
N GLU A 238 19.05 -9.91 -27.34
CA GLU A 238 19.52 -9.05 -28.44
C GLU A 238 20.42 -8.00 -27.77
N LEU A 239 21.56 -8.45 -27.23
CA LEU A 239 22.72 -7.59 -27.15
C LEU A 239 23.12 -7.44 -28.60
N ASP A 240 22.61 -6.40 -29.25
CA ASP A 240 23.03 -5.97 -30.58
C ASP A 240 24.55 -5.94 -30.59
N SER A 241 25.15 -6.98 -31.15
CA SER A 241 26.55 -7.01 -31.53
C SER A 241 26.70 -6.19 -32.81
N ASP A 242 26.23 -4.95 -32.80
CA ASP A 242 26.43 -3.96 -33.85
C ASP A 242 27.58 -3.04 -33.43
N ASP A 243 28.74 -3.64 -33.19
CA ASP A 243 30.03 -2.94 -33.23
C ASP A 243 31.01 -3.72 -34.11
N GLU A 244 30.54 -4.13 -35.30
CA GLU A 244 31.46 -4.31 -36.43
C GLU A 244 31.56 -2.98 -37.17
N GLY A 245 32.63 -2.24 -36.86
CA GLY A 245 33.07 -1.08 -37.62
C GLY A 245 33.11 -1.36 -39.12
N GLY A 246 32.31 -0.60 -39.85
CA GLY A 246 32.26 -0.58 -41.31
C GLY A 246 32.24 0.84 -41.83
N GLU A 247 33.44 1.38 -42.04
CA GLU A 247 33.86 2.37 -43.04
C GLU A 247 32.81 3.29 -43.72
N GLN A 248 33.06 4.59 -43.54
CA GLN A 248 33.10 5.64 -44.58
C GLN A 248 32.05 5.61 -45.71
N GLY A 249 31.18 6.63 -45.67
CA GLY A 249 30.43 7.07 -46.83
C GLY A 249 29.93 8.49 -46.61
N ASP A 250 30.77 9.46 -46.96
CA ASP A 250 30.35 10.84 -47.18
C ASP A 250 29.27 10.85 -48.27
N ASP A 251 28.08 11.38 -47.99
CA ASP A 251 27.23 11.90 -49.06
C ASP A 251 26.52 13.18 -48.61
N GLU A 252 26.82 14.23 -49.36
CA GLU A 252 26.36 15.59 -49.17
C GLU A 252 25.00 15.77 -49.86
N GLY A 253 24.11 16.52 -49.19
CA GLY A 253 23.16 17.39 -49.87
C GLY A 253 21.77 16.81 -50.14
N SER A 254 20.75 17.48 -49.60
CA SER A 254 20.04 18.49 -50.37
C SER A 254 18.97 19.15 -49.53
N ASP A 255 18.96 20.47 -49.58
CA ASP A 255 17.92 21.38 -49.13
C ASP A 255 16.53 21.02 -49.67
N GLU A 256 15.47 21.40 -48.95
CA GLU A 256 14.43 22.35 -49.39
C GLU A 256 13.17 22.23 -48.50
N ASP A 257 12.91 23.31 -47.77
CA ASP A 257 11.64 24.01 -47.60
C ASP A 257 10.34 23.20 -47.47
N ASP A 258 9.69 23.30 -46.29
CA ASP A 258 8.22 23.40 -46.26
C ASP A 258 7.76 24.31 -45.11
N GLU A 259 7.37 25.52 -45.48
CA GLU A 259 6.67 26.49 -44.63
C GLU A 259 5.18 26.11 -44.56
N GLY A 260 4.71 25.75 -43.36
CA GLY A 260 3.30 25.45 -43.08
C GLY A 260 2.80 26.21 -41.86
N ASP A 261 2.17 27.34 -42.15
CA ASP A 261 1.43 28.27 -41.30
C ASP A 261 0.35 27.66 -40.37
N GLN A 262 0.12 28.37 -39.24
CA GLN A 262 -1.19 28.63 -38.57
C GLN A 262 -1.90 27.43 -37.86
N ASP A 263 -2.50 27.56 -36.66
CA ASP A 263 -3.17 28.69 -36.02
C ASP A 263 -3.05 28.62 -34.48
N ASP A 264 -3.18 29.81 -33.89
CA ASP A 264 -3.39 30.12 -32.49
C ASP A 264 -4.64 29.42 -31.91
N ASP A 265 -4.56 28.94 -30.67
CA ASP A 265 -5.70 29.00 -29.75
C ASP A 265 -5.19 29.08 -28.31
N ASP A 266 -5.38 30.27 -27.75
CA ASP A 266 -5.25 30.64 -26.36
C ASP A 266 -6.22 29.82 -25.48
N ASP A 267 -5.73 29.25 -24.38
CA ASP A 267 -6.57 29.15 -23.18
C ASP A 267 -5.73 29.25 -21.91
N GLU A 268 -5.64 30.47 -21.41
CA GLU A 268 -5.15 30.79 -20.08
C GLU A 268 -6.15 30.30 -19.01
N THR A 269 -5.76 29.32 -18.21
CA THR A 269 -6.27 29.23 -16.83
C THR A 269 -5.12 29.15 -15.84
N SER A 270 -4.84 30.34 -15.31
CA SER A 270 -3.99 30.59 -14.16
C SER A 270 -4.52 29.85 -12.92
N SER A 271 -3.69 29.01 -12.31
CA SER A 271 -3.87 28.59 -10.92
C SER A 271 -2.52 28.58 -10.22
N THR A 272 -2.18 29.74 -9.67
CA THR A 272 -1.04 29.97 -8.78
C THR A 272 -1.30 29.27 -7.44
N GLY A 273 -0.82 28.04 -7.31
CA GLY A 273 -0.70 27.35 -6.04
C GLY A 273 0.56 27.82 -5.31
N SER A 274 0.39 28.71 -4.34
CA SER A 274 1.46 29.21 -3.48
C SER A 274 2.14 28.06 -2.73
N ARG A 275 3.40 27.78 -3.10
CA ARG A 275 4.35 26.95 -2.35
C ARG A 275 4.61 27.63 -1.00
N GLY A 276 4.05 27.05 0.07
CA GLY A 276 4.45 27.37 1.43
C GLY A 276 5.88 26.88 1.66
N THR A 277 6.80 27.81 1.89
CA THR A 277 8.13 27.52 2.41
C THR A 277 7.99 27.04 3.85
N PHE A 278 8.15 25.73 4.08
CA PHE A 278 8.42 25.20 5.42
C PHE A 278 9.84 25.60 5.77
N SER A 279 9.97 26.47 6.76
CA SER A 279 11.25 26.79 7.40
C SER A 279 11.65 25.58 8.26
N ASP A 280 12.67 24.85 7.81
CA ASP A 280 13.46 23.96 8.66
C ASP A 280 13.98 24.79 9.84
N SER A 281 13.55 24.41 11.03
CA SER A 281 14.12 24.92 12.28
C SER A 281 15.14 23.88 12.71
N ASP A 282 16.40 24.26 12.63
CA ASP A 282 17.55 23.53 13.16
C ASP A 282 17.28 23.09 14.61
N VAL A 283 17.18 21.78 14.82
CA VAL A 283 17.25 21.18 16.16
C VAL A 283 18.70 20.76 16.38
N GLU A 284 19.46 21.63 17.03
CA GLU A 284 20.76 21.29 17.60
C GLU A 284 20.55 20.24 18.70
N MET A 285 20.98 19.00 18.43
CA MET A 285 21.13 17.97 19.47
C MET A 285 22.47 18.23 20.16
N GLU A 286 22.43 18.86 21.33
CA GLU A 286 23.58 18.96 22.23
C GLU A 286 23.91 17.56 22.79
N ASP A 287 25.16 17.15 22.58
CA ASP A 287 25.79 16.00 23.21
C ASP A 287 25.76 16.15 24.75
N ALA A 288 25.09 15.22 25.42
CA ALA A 288 25.21 15.04 26.86
C ALA A 288 25.81 13.65 27.16
N PHE A 289 27.07 13.72 27.60
CA PHE A 289 27.88 12.78 28.39
C PHE A 289 27.27 11.46 28.87
#